data_AF-A0A9D3VUH0-F1
#
_entry.id   AF-A0A9D3VUH0-F1
#
_cell.length_a   1.000
_cell.length_b   1.000
_cell.length_c   1.000
_cell.angle_alpha   90.00
_cell.angle_beta   90.00
_cell.angle_gamma   90.00
#
_symmetry.space_group_name_H-M   'P 1'
#
loop_
_entity.id
_entity.type
_entity.pdbx_description
1 polymer ?
#
loop_
_entity_poly.entity_id
_entity_poly.type
_entity_poly.pdbx_seq_one_letter_code
_entity_poly.pdbx_strand_id
1 'polypeptide(L)'
;MAQKEYAELLHEFMSAVKHNYGEKVLIQGTASVVLAGLLVALRLLGGTLADHRFLFLGAGEAGTGIAELITLEMSKQTGNPIEKNRKKIWLVDSRGLIVDSRKESFQHFKKPWAHEHEPVKELIDAVKFLKVALDKNYSNLFNVALARFITTFENVGLD
;
A
#
# COMPACT_ATOMS: atom_id res chain seq x y z
N MET A 1 -6.35 11.96 -30.44
CA MET A 1 -5.23 12.92 -30.57
C MET A 1 -4.88 13.49 -29.20
N ALA A 2 -5.76 14.24 -28.54
CA ALA A 2 -5.52 14.84 -27.22
C ALA A 2 -5.10 13.86 -26.09
N GLN A 3 -5.71 12.67 -26.01
CA GLN A 3 -5.34 11.68 -24.98
C GLN A 3 -3.92 11.12 -25.16
N LYS A 4 -3.45 11.04 -26.41
CA LYS A 4 -2.11 10.57 -26.74
C LYS A 4 -1.07 11.63 -26.38
N GLU A 5 -1.33 12.88 -26.75
CA GLU A 5 -0.49 14.04 -26.39
C GLU A 5 -0.37 14.20 -24.87
N TYR A 6 -1.47 14.02 -24.14
CA TYR A 6 -1.46 14.05 -22.67
C TYR A 6 -0.59 12.94 -22.07
N ALA A 7 -0.67 11.72 -22.60
CA ALA A 7 0.14 10.59 -22.15
C ALA A 7 1.63 10.81 -22.45
N GLU A 8 1.97 11.35 -23.62
CA GLU A 8 3.34 11.70 -24.00
C GLU A 8 3.91 12.78 -23.09
N LEU A 9 3.15 13.85 -22.82
CA LEU A 9 3.56 14.92 -21.91
C LEU A 9 3.78 14.40 -20.49
N LEU A 10 2.89 13.55 -20.00
CA LEU A 10 3.06 12.90 -18.69
C LEU A 10 4.32 12.04 -18.67
N HIS A 11 4.56 11.24 -19.70
CA HIS A 11 5.76 10.42 -19.79
C HIS A 11 7.04 11.26 -19.75
N GLU A 12 7.08 12.35 -20.52
CA GLU A 12 8.22 13.27 -20.56
C GLU A 12 8.45 13.94 -19.20
N PHE A 13 7.39 14.49 -18.59
CA PHE A 13 7.46 15.08 -17.26
C PHE A 13 8.00 14.07 -16.23
N MET A 14 7.44 12.87 -16.19
CA MET A 14 7.84 11.84 -15.24
C MET A 14 9.28 11.39 -15.47
N SER A 15 9.71 11.27 -16.73
CA SER A 15 11.10 10.96 -17.08
C SER A 15 12.06 12.06 -16.63
N ALA A 16 11.70 13.33 -16.83
CA ALA A 16 12.48 14.47 -16.36
C ALA A 16 12.56 14.52 -14.84
N VAL A 17 11.46 14.22 -14.12
CA VAL A 17 11.47 14.15 -12.66
C VAL A 17 12.39 13.03 -12.18
N LYS A 18 12.31 11.83 -12.76
CA LYS A 18 13.19 10.71 -12.42
C LYS A 18 14.66 11.04 -12.69
N HIS A 19 14.96 11.70 -13.81
CA HIS A 19 16.32 12.08 -14.17
C HIS A 19 16.91 13.11 -13.20
N ASN A 20 16.15 14.16 -12.88
CA ASN A 20 16.65 15.29 -12.08
C ASN A 20 16.63 15.03 -10.57
N TYR A 21 15.65 14.25 -10.08
CA TYR A 21 15.39 14.08 -8.65
C TYR A 21 15.46 12.62 -8.17
N GLY A 22 15.60 11.67 -9.10
CA GLY A 22 15.60 10.25 -8.80
C GLY A 22 14.20 9.66 -8.64
N GLU A 23 14.09 8.35 -8.85
CA GLU A 23 12.82 7.62 -8.81
C GLU A 23 12.10 7.67 -7.45
N LYS A 24 12.87 7.75 -6.37
CA LYS A 24 12.33 7.75 -5.00
C LYS A 24 11.40 8.93 -4.71
N VAL A 25 11.56 10.07 -5.41
CA VAL A 25 10.72 11.25 -5.20
C VAL A 25 9.26 10.97 -5.55
N LEU A 26 9.01 10.16 -6.58
CA LEU A 26 7.67 9.81 -7.05
C LEU A 26 6.96 8.87 -6.07
N ILE A 27 7.72 7.91 -5.53
CA ILE A 27 7.24 6.97 -4.51
C ILE A 27 6.89 7.73 -3.23
N GLN A 28 7.78 8.60 -2.76
CA GLN A 28 7.56 9.39 -1.54
C GLN A 28 6.44 10.42 -1.71
N GLY A 29 6.35 11.08 -2.87
CA GLY A 29 5.27 12.01 -3.19
C GLY A 29 3.91 11.31 -3.17
N THR A 30 3.82 10.14 -3.80
CA THR A 30 2.61 9.32 -3.78
C THR A 30 2.26 8.92 -2.35
N ALA A 31 3.21 8.32 -1.61
CA ALA A 31 3.00 7.93 -0.22
C ALA A 31 2.49 9.08 0.66
N SER A 32 3.05 10.29 0.49
CA SER A 32 2.67 11.47 1.26
C SER A 32 1.22 11.89 1.01
N VAL A 33 0.79 11.94 -0.26
CA VAL A 33 -0.60 12.31 -0.60
C VAL A 33 -1.59 11.28 -0.06
N VAL A 34 -1.25 9.98 -0.14
CA VAL A 34 -2.10 8.92 0.41
C VAL A 34 -2.23 9.03 1.92
N LEU A 35 -1.12 9.18 2.63
CA LEU A 35 -1.13 9.32 4.08
C LEU A 35 -1.92 10.55 4.50
N ALA A 36 -1.78 11.68 3.82
CA ALA A 36 -2.56 12.88 4.09
C ALA A 36 -4.07 12.62 3.96
N GLY A 37 -4.50 11.93 2.90
CA GLY A 37 -5.90 11.54 2.71
C GLY A 37 -6.43 10.65 3.85
N LEU A 38 -5.63 9.67 4.27
CA LEU A 38 -5.98 8.79 5.40
C LEU A 38 -6.11 9.58 6.71
N LEU A 39 -5.16 10.47 7.02
CA LEU A 39 -5.19 11.29 8.23
C LEU A 39 -6.41 12.24 8.23
N VAL A 40 -6.78 12.81 7.08
CA VAL A 40 -7.99 13.63 6.96
C VAL A 40 -9.25 12.79 7.18
N ALA A 41 -9.33 11.60 6.59
CA ALA A 41 -10.47 10.69 6.82
C ALA A 41 -10.62 10.31 8.30
N LEU A 42 -9.51 10.00 8.98
CA LEU A 42 -9.49 9.69 10.41
C LEU A 42 -9.90 10.88 11.27
N ARG A 43 -9.59 12.12 10.88
CA ARG A 43 -10.08 13.32 11.60
C ARG A 43 -11.60 13.44 11.54
N LEU A 44 -12.23 12.99 10.46
CA LEU A 44 -13.69 13.04 10.31
C LEU A 44 -14.40 11.86 11.01
N LEU A 45 -13.80 10.67 10.93
CA LEU A 45 -14.38 9.44 11.47
C LEU A 45 -14.04 9.18 12.94
N GLY A 46 -12.96 9.81 13.45
CA GLY A 46 -12.35 9.48 14.73
C GLY A 46 -11.44 8.25 14.65
N GLY A 47 -10.60 8.09 15.67
CA GLY A 47 -9.61 7.00 15.76
C GLY A 47 -8.24 7.34 15.15
N THR A 48 -7.40 6.32 15.09
CA THR A 48 -5.99 6.41 14.66
C THR A 48 -5.68 5.40 13.57
N LEU A 49 -4.55 5.56 12.88
CA LEU A 49 -4.08 4.57 11.89
C LEU A 49 -3.89 3.18 12.54
N ALA A 50 -3.53 3.16 13.82
CA ALA A 50 -3.32 1.92 14.56
C ALA A 50 -4.62 1.14 14.79
N ASP A 51 -5.79 1.76 14.70
CA ASP A 51 -7.07 1.07 14.87
C ASP A 51 -7.48 0.28 13.62
N HIS A 52 -6.74 0.44 12.52
CA HIS A 52 -7.11 -0.06 11.21
C HIS A 52 -6.15 -1.14 10.71
N ARG A 53 -6.64 -1.97 9.79
CA ARG A 53 -5.83 -2.86 8.97
C ARG A 53 -5.90 -2.41 7.52
N PHE A 54 -4.77 -2.47 6.83
CA PHE A 54 -4.65 -1.97 5.47
C PHE A 54 -4.44 -3.13 4.51
N LEU A 55 -5.11 -3.07 3.36
CA LEU A 55 -4.92 -4.01 2.25
C LEU A 55 -4.59 -3.23 0.98
N PHE A 56 -3.42 -3.49 0.42
CA PHE A 56 -2.98 -2.90 -0.85
C PHE A 56 -3.14 -3.93 -1.97
N LEU A 57 -3.84 -3.53 -3.02
CA LEU A 57 -3.83 -4.23 -4.30
C LEU A 57 -2.68 -3.66 -5.13
N GLY A 58 -1.61 -4.44 -5.27
CA GLY A 58 -0.33 -3.99 -5.83
C GLY A 58 0.75 -4.00 -4.76
N ALA A 59 1.79 -4.81 -4.98
CA ALA A 59 2.94 -4.93 -4.09
C ALA A 59 4.26 -4.44 -4.74
N GLY A 60 4.16 -3.57 -5.75
CA GLY A 60 5.31 -2.89 -6.36
C GLY A 60 5.88 -1.79 -5.45
N GLU A 61 6.87 -1.05 -5.94
CA GLU A 61 7.59 -0.06 -5.15
C GLU A 61 6.66 1.01 -4.55
N ALA A 62 5.72 1.53 -5.35
CA ALA A 62 4.73 2.50 -4.88
C ALA A 62 3.86 1.95 -3.74
N GLY A 63 3.33 0.73 -3.90
CA GLY A 63 2.51 0.07 -2.89
C GLY A 63 3.27 -0.15 -1.58
N THR A 64 4.51 -0.65 -1.67
CA THR A 64 5.36 -0.85 -0.50
C THR A 64 5.84 0.47 0.13
N GLY A 65 6.05 1.53 -0.66
CA GLY A 65 6.42 2.85 -0.15
C GLY A 65 5.29 3.51 0.62
N ILE A 66 4.06 3.39 0.15
CA ILE A 66 2.86 3.83 0.89
C ILE A 66 2.73 3.04 2.20
N ALA A 67 2.85 1.71 2.13
CA ALA A 67 2.78 0.84 3.30
C ALA A 67 3.85 1.18 4.34
N GLU A 68 5.07 1.45 3.91
CA GLU A 68 6.17 1.88 4.79
C GLU A 68 5.84 3.20 5.49
N LEU A 69 5.37 4.20 4.74
CA LEU A 69 5.08 5.52 5.31
C LEU A 69 3.92 5.47 6.31
N ILE A 70 2.89 4.68 6.04
CA ILE A 70 1.79 4.44 6.99
C ILE A 70 2.31 3.73 8.24
N THR A 71 3.17 2.71 8.08
CA THR A 71 3.75 1.98 9.23
C THR A 71 4.60 2.90 10.10
N LEU A 72 5.39 3.78 9.47
CA LEU A 72 6.20 4.78 10.16
C LEU A 72 5.33 5.76 10.94
N GLU A 73 4.25 6.25 10.34
CA GLU A 73 3.32 7.16 11.01
C GLU A 73 2.59 6.47 12.18
N MET A 74 2.15 5.22 12.01
CA MET A 74 1.61 4.40 13.10
C MET A 74 2.62 4.21 14.24
N SER A 75 3.90 4.02 13.91
CA SER A 75 4.98 3.88 14.90
C SER A 75 5.16 5.18 15.68
N LYS A 76 5.16 6.34 15.00
CA LYS A 76 5.23 7.65 15.64
C LYS A 76 4.04 7.92 16.56
N GLN A 77 2.83 7.61 16.12
CA GLN A 77 1.60 7.84 16.90
C GLN A 77 1.52 6.95 18.15
N THR A 78 1.97 5.70 18.06
CA THR A 78 1.78 4.71 19.14
C THR A 78 3.03 4.45 19.98
N GLY A 79 4.21 4.86 19.54
CA GLY A 79 5.49 4.48 20.14
C GLY A 79 5.88 3.01 19.93
N ASN A 80 5.06 2.22 19.22
CA ASN A 80 5.38 0.81 18.94
C ASN A 80 6.50 0.68 17.88
N PRO A 81 7.32 -0.39 17.96
CA PRO A 81 8.27 -0.71 16.89
C PRO A 81 7.58 -0.88 15.54
N ILE A 82 8.24 -0.43 14.46
CA ILE A 82 7.75 -0.53 13.07
C ILE A 82 7.26 -1.94 12.74
N GLU A 83 8.03 -2.97 13.10
CA GLU A 83 7.69 -4.38 12.84
C GLU A 83 6.35 -4.82 13.45
N LYS A 84 5.97 -4.25 14.60
CA LYS A 84 4.66 -4.53 15.22
C LYS A 84 3.52 -3.93 14.40
N ASN A 85 3.74 -2.76 13.81
CA ASN A 85 2.75 -2.09 12.97
C ASN A 85 2.67 -2.71 11.56
N ARG A 86 3.77 -3.26 11.01
CA ARG A 86 3.76 -3.98 9.72
C ARG A 86 2.72 -5.10 9.70
N LYS A 87 2.49 -5.80 10.82
CA LYS A 87 1.48 -6.88 10.95
C LYS A 87 0.05 -6.44 10.63
N LYS A 88 -0.23 -5.13 10.65
CA LYS A 88 -1.54 -4.56 10.31
C LYS A 88 -1.68 -4.24 8.83
N ILE A 89 -0.60 -4.34 8.04
CA ILE A 89 -0.59 -4.00 6.62
C ILE A 89 -0.36 -5.24 5.77
N TRP A 90 -1.24 -5.45 4.79
CA TRP A 90 -1.25 -6.60 3.91
C TRP A 90 -1.18 -6.13 2.46
N LEU A 91 -0.49 -6.89 1.62
CA LEU A 91 -0.34 -6.58 0.19
C LEU A 91 -0.70 -7.80 -0.65
N VAL A 92 -1.24 -7.55 -1.83
CA VAL A 92 -1.56 -8.57 -2.85
C VAL A 92 -0.80 -8.21 -4.12
N ASP A 93 -0.06 -9.18 -4.68
CA ASP A 93 0.54 -9.07 -6.01
C ASP A 93 -0.22 -9.88 -7.05
N SER A 94 0.29 -9.96 -8.28
CA SER A 94 -0.29 -10.74 -9.37
C SER A 94 -0.44 -12.24 -9.07
N ARG A 95 0.26 -12.75 -8.05
CA ARG A 95 0.19 -14.15 -7.62
C ARG A 95 -0.66 -14.32 -6.36
N GLY A 96 -1.22 -13.25 -5.80
CA GLY A 96 -2.05 -13.28 -4.58
C GLY A 96 -1.37 -12.60 -3.36
N LEU A 97 -1.87 -12.91 -2.17
CA LEU A 97 -1.44 -12.32 -0.90
C LEU A 97 0.05 -12.55 -0.62
N ILE A 98 0.76 -11.50 -0.19
CA ILE A 98 2.16 -11.58 0.22
C ILE A 98 2.24 -12.30 1.58
N VAL A 99 2.79 -13.52 1.56
CA VAL A 99 2.85 -14.43 2.71
C VAL A 99 4.21 -15.13 2.82
N ASP A 100 4.59 -15.55 4.02
CA ASP A 100 5.92 -16.08 4.35
C ASP A 100 6.29 -17.34 3.53
N SER A 101 5.31 -18.19 3.22
CA SER A 101 5.52 -19.42 2.40
C SER A 101 6.06 -19.15 0.99
N ARG A 102 6.00 -17.91 0.50
CA ARG A 102 6.51 -17.50 -0.82
C ARG A 102 7.67 -16.50 -0.74
N LYS A 103 8.18 -16.23 0.46
CA LYS A 103 9.13 -15.15 0.77
C LYS A 103 10.43 -15.22 -0.02
N GLU A 104 10.91 -16.41 -0.31
CA GLU A 104 12.14 -16.58 -1.10
C GLU A 104 11.98 -16.17 -2.57
N SER A 105 10.76 -16.15 -3.08
CA SER A 105 10.46 -15.68 -4.44
C SER A 105 10.26 -14.17 -4.54
N PHE A 106 10.43 -13.43 -3.44
CA PHE A 106 10.17 -12.00 -3.38
C PHE A 106 11.45 -11.18 -3.47
N GLN A 107 11.36 -10.06 -4.19
CA GLN A 107 12.35 -8.98 -4.11
C GLN A 107 12.47 -8.46 -2.67
N HIS A 108 13.64 -7.94 -2.31
CA HIS A 108 13.97 -7.56 -0.94
C HIS A 108 12.93 -6.64 -0.28
N PHE A 109 12.42 -5.64 -1.01
CA PHE A 109 11.44 -4.68 -0.50
C PHE A 109 10.05 -5.27 -0.21
N LYS A 110 9.72 -6.45 -0.75
CA LYS A 110 8.48 -7.17 -0.47
C LYS A 110 8.57 -8.08 0.75
N LYS A 111 9.78 -8.57 1.08
CA LYS A 111 10.00 -9.55 2.18
C LYS A 111 9.50 -9.09 3.55
N PRO A 112 9.61 -7.81 3.97
CA PRO A 112 9.08 -7.34 5.25
C PRO A 112 7.56 -7.45 5.40
N TRP A 113 6.84 -7.61 4.29
CA TRP A 113 5.38 -7.70 4.27
C TRP A 113 4.87 -9.14 4.15
N ALA A 114 5.78 -10.11 4.07
CA ALA A 114 5.47 -11.53 4.00
C ALA A 114 5.14 -12.04 5.41
N HIS A 115 3.84 -11.99 5.75
CA HIS A 115 3.34 -12.46 7.03
C HIS A 115 3.07 -13.96 7.02
N GLU A 116 3.12 -14.58 8.18
CA GLU A 116 2.68 -15.97 8.37
C GLU A 116 1.17 -16.06 8.13
N HIS A 117 0.78 -16.71 7.04
CA HIS A 117 -0.61 -16.98 6.65
C HIS A 117 -0.65 -17.97 5.48
N GLU A 118 -1.76 -18.71 5.35
CA GLU A 118 -2.00 -19.56 4.18
C GLU A 118 -2.05 -18.75 2.87
N PRO A 119 -1.57 -19.29 1.74
CA PRO A 119 -1.66 -18.60 0.46
C PRO A 119 -3.10 -18.28 0.08
N VAL A 120 -3.37 -17.00 -0.23
CA VAL A 120 -4.67 -16.55 -0.74
C VAL A 120 -4.47 -15.98 -2.13
N LYS A 121 -5.13 -16.56 -3.14
CA LYS A 121 -5.01 -16.12 -4.53
C LYS A 121 -5.94 -14.96 -4.87
N GLU A 122 -7.21 -15.12 -4.52
CA GLU A 122 -8.25 -14.17 -4.91
C GLU A 122 -8.29 -12.96 -3.95
N LEU A 123 -8.36 -11.75 -4.51
CA LEU A 123 -8.46 -10.52 -3.73
C LEU A 123 -9.68 -10.55 -2.79
N ILE A 124 -10.80 -11.12 -3.25
CA ILE A 124 -12.02 -11.20 -2.45
C ILE A 124 -11.83 -12.04 -1.20
N ASP A 125 -11.03 -13.11 -1.28
CA ASP A 125 -10.76 -13.98 -0.14
C ASP A 125 -9.77 -13.33 0.83
N ALA A 126 -8.82 -12.55 0.31
CA ALA A 126 -7.95 -11.72 1.15
C ALA A 126 -8.78 -10.67 1.93
N VAL A 127 -9.74 -10.02 1.26
CA VAL A 127 -10.67 -9.08 1.91
C VAL A 127 -11.50 -9.78 2.98
N LYS A 128 -12.08 -10.96 2.69
CA LYS A 128 -12.85 -11.75 3.67
C LYS A 128 -12.01 -12.11 4.88
N PHE A 129 -10.80 -12.63 4.68
CA PHE A 129 -9.87 -12.95 5.77
C PHE A 129 -9.63 -11.75 6.69
N LEU A 130 -9.32 -10.59 6.10
CA LEU A 130 -9.03 -9.39 6.88
C LEU A 130 -10.24 -8.86 7.65
N LYS A 131 -11.44 -9.01 7.07
CA LYS A 131 -12.72 -8.67 7.71
C LYS A 131 -13.09 -9.64 8.84
N VAL A 132 -12.98 -10.95 8.65
CA VAL A 132 -13.33 -11.97 9.67
C VAL A 132 -12.48 -11.82 10.93
N ALA A 133 -11.21 -11.45 10.79
CA ALA A 133 -10.35 -11.15 11.93
C ALA A 133 -10.78 -9.91 12.74
N LEU A 134 -11.69 -9.08 12.24
CA LEU A 134 -12.25 -7.90 12.90
C LEU A 134 -13.61 -8.19 13.57
N ASP A 135 -14.33 -9.25 13.18
CA ASP A 135 -15.70 -9.58 13.61
C ASP A 135 -15.86 -10.07 15.07
N LYS A 136 -14.87 -9.82 15.95
CA LYS A 136 -15.05 -10.03 17.41
C LYS A 136 -15.65 -8.84 18.15
N ASN A 137 -15.82 -7.68 17.51
CA ASN A 137 -16.57 -6.56 18.09
C ASN A 137 -17.22 -5.70 16.99
N TYR A 138 -18.55 -5.73 16.94
CA TYR A 138 -19.38 -5.02 15.98
C TYR A 138 -19.31 -3.49 16.22
N SER A 139 -18.51 -2.76 15.44
CA SER A 139 -18.74 -1.31 15.30
C SER A 139 -18.24 -0.63 14.02
N ASN A 140 -17.29 -1.17 13.23
CA ASN A 140 -16.77 -0.42 12.07
C ASN A 140 -16.68 -1.24 10.77
N LEU A 141 -17.61 -0.98 9.85
CA LEU A 141 -17.66 -1.51 8.47
C LEU A 141 -16.50 -1.01 7.57
N PHE A 142 -15.66 -0.09 8.05
CA PHE A 142 -14.61 0.61 7.28
C PHE A 142 -13.17 0.21 7.64
N ASN A 143 -12.98 -0.88 8.40
CA ASN A 143 -11.67 -1.27 8.95
C ASN A 143 -10.68 -1.89 7.94
N VAL A 144 -11.07 -2.06 6.67
CA VAL A 144 -10.20 -2.46 5.56
C VAL A 144 -10.21 -1.34 4.53
N ALA A 145 -9.20 -0.47 4.57
CA ALA A 145 -8.98 0.49 3.50
C ALA A 145 -8.37 -0.25 2.30
N LEU A 146 -9.14 -0.42 1.23
CA LEU A 146 -8.62 -0.90 -0.05
C LEU A 146 -7.98 0.29 -0.77
N ALA A 147 -6.68 0.40 -0.64
CA ALA A 147 -5.89 1.33 -1.44
C ALA A 147 -5.71 0.74 -2.85
N ARG A 148 -6.69 0.99 -3.74
CA ARG A 148 -6.53 0.73 -5.18
C ARG A 148 -5.91 1.98 -5.81
N PHE A 149 -4.59 2.02 -5.89
CA PHE A 149 -3.91 3.12 -6.57
C PHE A 149 -3.87 2.91 -8.08
N ILE A 150 -4.07 4.03 -8.77
CA ILE A 150 -4.20 4.17 -10.20
C ILE A 150 -2.98 3.53 -10.88
N THR A 151 -3.24 2.42 -11.55
CA THR A 151 -2.32 1.64 -12.42
C THR A 151 -1.97 2.42 -13.70
N THR A 152 -1.76 3.73 -13.59
CA THR A 152 -1.24 4.57 -14.68
C THR A 152 0.25 4.77 -14.55
N PHE A 153 0.86 4.50 -13.38
CA PHE A 153 2.32 4.64 -13.18
C PHE A 153 3.14 3.39 -13.52
N GLU A 154 2.55 2.18 -13.45
CA GLU A 154 3.24 0.93 -13.84
C GLU A 154 3.26 0.72 -15.37
N ASN A 155 2.35 1.34 -16.12
CA ASN A 155 2.33 1.27 -17.60
C ASN A 155 3.28 2.26 -18.29
N VAL A 156 4.15 2.96 -17.54
CA VAL A 156 5.11 3.94 -18.08
C VAL A 156 6.55 3.39 -18.09
N GLY A 157 6.71 2.06 -18.07
CA GLY A 157 8.02 1.40 -18.25
C GLY A 157 8.80 1.27 -16.94
N LEU A 158 8.37 0.33 -16.11
CA LEU A 158 9.19 -0.25 -15.04
C LEU A 158 9.28 -1.76 -15.26
N ASP A 159 10.01 -2.14 -16.31
CA ASP A 159 10.61 -3.46 -16.51
C ASP A 159 12.12 -3.27 -16.73
#